data_AF-A0AA48LHE1-F1
#
_entry.id   AF-A0AA48LHE1-F1
#
_cell.length_a   1.000
_cell.length_b   1.000
_cell.length_c   1.000
_cell.angle_alpha   90.00
_cell.angle_beta   90.00
_cell.angle_gamma   90.00
#
_symmetry.space_group_name_H-M   'P 1'
#
loop_
_entity.id
_entity.type
_entity.pdbx_description
1 polymer ?
#
loop_
_entity_poly.entity_id
_entity_poly.type
_entity_poly.pdbx_seq_one_letter_code
_entity_poly.pdbx_strand_id
1 'polypeptide(L)'
;MKKFWIILLAIAAITIVVFVWNRDVVRYTYTYIGETELWTAELVGEGKWIFRDQGDFTNVKTDGYYQMTILYKGKLSDLNALDRFQVGYDAGSLGGSSLEIKGEWIDEKQFVFERFVGMEAGKDALVTVTVDMDEEVENFELKKVE
;
A
#
# COMPACT_ATOMS: atom_id res chain seq x y z
N MET A 1 -34.54 25.69 -38.80
CA MET A 1 -33.55 24.58 -38.81
C MET A 1 -32.29 24.93 -38.01
N LYS A 2 -31.50 25.97 -38.33
CA LYS A 2 -30.28 26.33 -37.56
C LYS A 2 -30.49 26.48 -36.04
N LYS A 3 -31.58 27.14 -35.62
CA LYS A 3 -31.93 27.32 -34.19
C LYS A 3 -32.24 25.99 -33.46
N PHE A 4 -32.83 25.03 -34.16
CA PHE A 4 -33.13 23.70 -33.60
C PHE A 4 -31.85 22.90 -33.35
N TRP A 5 -30.90 22.93 -34.30
CA TRP A 5 -29.59 22.30 -34.14
C TRP A 5 -28.76 22.90 -33.01
N ILE A 6 -28.83 24.23 -32.80
CA ILE A 6 -28.15 24.90 -31.70
C ILE A 6 -28.71 24.45 -30.34
N ILE A 7 -30.04 24.33 -30.22
CA ILE A 7 -30.69 23.86 -28.98
C ILE A 7 -30.29 22.40 -28.69
N LEU A 8 -30.27 21.55 -29.72
CA LEU A 8 -29.93 20.13 -29.56
C LEU A 8 -28.46 19.93 -29.15
N LEU A 9 -27.54 20.74 -29.70
CA LEU A 9 -26.14 20.79 -29.27
C LEU A 9 -25.98 21.30 -27.84
N ALA A 10 -26.75 22.30 -27.43
CA ALA A 10 -26.71 22.80 -26.06
C ALA A 10 -27.18 21.75 -25.04
N ILE A 11 -28.24 20.99 -25.35
CA ILE A 11 -28.72 19.89 -24.49
C ILE A 11 -27.66 18.79 -24.39
N ALA A 12 -27.05 18.39 -25.52
CA ALA A 12 -25.98 17.39 -25.52
C ALA A 12 -24.73 17.85 -24.75
N ALA A 13 -24.38 19.14 -24.82
CA ALA A 13 -23.28 19.69 -24.03
C ALA A 13 -23.59 19.68 -22.53
N ILE A 14 -24.83 20.03 -22.13
CA ILE A 14 -25.26 20.01 -20.73
C ILE A 14 -25.25 18.59 -20.17
N THR A 15 -25.72 17.58 -20.91
CA THR A 15 -25.71 16.19 -20.44
C THR A 15 -24.30 15.64 -20.27
N ILE A 16 -23.36 16.01 -21.15
CA ILE A 16 -21.93 15.65 -21.02
C ILE A 16 -21.33 16.31 -19.77
N VAL A 17 -21.61 17.59 -19.52
CA VAL A 17 -21.09 18.30 -18.34
C VAL A 17 -21.62 17.69 -17.04
N VAL A 18 -22.92 17.40 -16.96
CA VAL A 18 -23.54 16.77 -15.78
C VAL A 18 -22.94 15.37 -15.52
N PHE A 19 -22.67 14.60 -16.57
CA PHE A 19 -22.04 13.27 -16.44
C PHE A 19 -20.60 13.33 -15.92
N VAL A 20 -19.84 14.36 -16.27
CA VAL A 20 -18.45 14.55 -15.80
C VAL A 20 -18.39 15.12 -14.39
N TRP A 21 -19.34 15.97 -14.00
CA TRP A 21 -19.33 16.63 -12.69
C TRP A 21 -19.67 15.68 -11.54
N ASN A 22 -20.37 14.56 -11.78
CA ASN A 22 -20.80 13.64 -10.72
C ASN A 22 -19.71 12.64 -10.27
N ARG A 23 -18.46 13.11 -10.17
CA ARG A 23 -17.30 12.28 -9.83
C ARG A 23 -16.40 12.99 -8.82
N ASP A 24 -16.36 12.45 -7.61
CA ASP A 24 -15.40 12.86 -6.59
C ASP A 24 -14.20 11.90 -6.55
N VAL A 25 -13.00 12.46 -6.42
CA VAL A 25 -11.77 11.67 -6.33
C VAL A 25 -11.02 12.10 -5.08
N VAL A 26 -10.88 11.17 -4.12
CA VAL A 26 -10.06 11.35 -2.92
C VAL A 26 -8.76 10.60 -3.15
N ARG A 27 -7.62 11.27 -2.95
CA ARG A 27 -6.29 10.63 -3.02
C ARG A 27 -5.75 10.50 -1.61
N TYR A 28 -4.99 9.43 -1.38
CA TYR A 28 -4.31 9.21 -0.12
C TYR A 28 -2.88 8.75 -0.37
N THR A 29 -2.01 9.10 0.57
CA THR A 29 -0.64 8.62 0.70
C THR A 29 -0.38 8.39 2.18
N TYR A 30 0.35 7.35 2.51
CA TYR A 30 0.77 7.08 3.88
C TYR A 30 2.16 6.45 3.90
N THR A 31 2.89 6.73 4.97
CA THR A 31 4.19 6.13 5.25
C THR A 31 4.20 5.65 6.70
N TYR A 32 4.62 4.42 6.93
CA TYR A 32 4.91 3.88 8.25
C TYR A 32 6.39 3.53 8.33
N ILE A 33 7.05 3.91 9.42
CA ILE A 33 8.47 3.64 9.63
C ILE A 33 8.67 3.01 11.01
N GLY A 34 9.57 2.04 11.08
CA GLY A 34 9.99 1.40 12.32
C GLY A 34 11.45 1.01 12.24
N GLU A 35 12.13 0.97 13.38
CA GLU A 35 13.51 0.52 13.44
C GLU A 35 13.85 -0.12 14.78
N THR A 36 14.88 -0.96 14.74
CA THR A 36 15.50 -1.60 15.89
C THR A 36 17.03 -1.47 15.77
N GLU A 37 17.78 -2.16 16.61
CA GLU A 37 19.24 -2.17 16.51
C GLU A 37 19.73 -2.73 15.18
N LEU A 38 19.06 -3.76 14.66
CA LEU A 38 19.50 -4.50 13.47
C LEU A 38 18.63 -4.28 12.24
N TRP A 39 17.43 -3.71 12.37
CA TRP A 39 16.48 -3.59 11.27
C TRP A 39 15.90 -2.19 11.12
N THR A 40 15.61 -1.82 9.88
CA THR A 40 14.70 -0.70 9.53
C THR A 40 13.62 -1.24 8.62
N ALA A 41 12.40 -0.75 8.77
CA ALA A 41 11.32 -1.05 7.86
C ALA A 41 10.53 0.21 7.49
N GLU A 42 10.06 0.25 6.26
CA GLU A 42 9.21 1.30 5.72
C GLU A 42 8.07 0.69 4.90
N LEU A 43 6.84 1.08 5.21
CA LEU A 43 5.66 0.82 4.40
C LEU A 43 5.19 2.12 3.76
N VAL A 44 5.27 2.23 2.44
CA VAL A 44 4.75 3.37 1.68
C VAL A 44 3.55 2.91 0.86
N GLY A 45 2.43 3.61 0.99
CA GLY A 45 1.24 3.34 0.18
C GLY A 45 0.65 4.60 -0.42
N GLU A 46 0.10 4.45 -1.62
CA GLU A 46 -0.62 5.50 -2.32
C GLU A 46 -1.84 4.94 -3.06
N GLY A 47 -2.85 5.78 -3.23
CA GLY A 47 -4.03 5.39 -3.97
C GLY A 47 -5.08 6.47 -4.10
N LYS A 48 -6.22 6.05 -4.63
CA LYS A 48 -7.38 6.92 -4.82
C LYS A 48 -8.69 6.17 -4.65
N TRP A 49 -9.66 6.86 -4.07
CA TRP A 49 -11.07 6.49 -4.07
C TRP A 49 -11.80 7.36 -5.08
N ILE A 50 -12.56 6.72 -5.96
CA ILE A 50 -13.38 7.38 -6.97
C ILE A 50 -14.83 7.11 -6.58
N PHE A 51 -15.52 8.16 -6.18
CA PHE A 51 -16.94 8.15 -5.90
C PHE A 51 -17.69 8.64 -7.11
N ARG A 52 -18.74 7.91 -7.51
CA ARG A 52 -19.66 8.33 -8.54
C ARG A 52 -21.07 8.23 -7.99
N ASP A 53 -21.69 9.38 -7.80
CA ASP A 53 -23.09 9.46 -7.42
C ASP A 53 -23.97 9.09 -8.63
N GLN A 54 -24.97 8.23 -8.39
CA GLN A 54 -25.99 7.83 -9.37
C GLN A 54 -27.41 8.14 -8.88
N GLY A 55 -27.55 9.05 -7.90
CA GLY A 55 -28.82 9.46 -7.31
C GLY A 55 -29.23 8.55 -6.16
N ASP A 56 -29.56 7.29 -6.46
CA ASP A 56 -30.06 6.34 -5.46
C ASP A 56 -28.94 5.57 -4.74
N PHE A 57 -27.72 5.60 -5.28
CA PHE A 57 -26.56 4.93 -4.71
C PHE A 57 -25.25 5.56 -5.19
N THR A 58 -24.22 5.43 -4.36
CA THR A 58 -22.86 5.88 -4.67
C THR A 58 -21.99 4.68 -5.03
N ASN A 59 -21.47 4.67 -6.26
CA ASN A 59 -20.47 3.69 -6.67
C ASN A 59 -19.10 4.11 -6.17
N VAL A 60 -18.37 3.17 -5.55
CA VAL A 60 -16.98 3.37 -5.09
C VAL A 60 -16.06 2.48 -5.90
N LYS A 61 -15.06 3.08 -6.55
CA LYS A 61 -13.93 2.37 -7.14
C LYS A 61 -12.67 2.77 -6.41
N THR A 62 -11.89 1.79 -6.00
CA THR A 62 -10.59 2.01 -5.37
C THR A 62 -9.47 1.51 -6.28
N ASP A 63 -8.33 2.18 -6.19
CA ASP A 63 -7.12 1.86 -6.92
C ASP A 63 -5.95 2.32 -6.06
N GLY A 64 -5.09 1.40 -5.66
CA GLY A 64 -4.03 1.67 -4.72
C GLY A 64 -2.99 0.57 -4.70
N TYR A 65 -1.82 0.95 -4.23
CA TYR A 65 -0.64 0.12 -4.17
C TYR A 65 0.13 0.49 -2.91
N TYR A 66 0.80 -0.48 -2.30
CA TYR A 66 1.79 -0.21 -1.28
C TYR A 66 3.02 -1.11 -1.45
N GLN A 67 4.13 -0.62 -0.93
CA GLN A 67 5.43 -1.28 -0.88
C GLN A 67 5.88 -1.35 0.58
N MET A 68 6.20 -2.54 1.06
CA MET A 68 6.95 -2.75 2.29
C MET A 68 8.42 -3.00 1.95
N THR A 69 9.31 -2.27 2.59
CA THR A 69 10.77 -2.45 2.50
C THR A 69 11.31 -2.76 3.89
N ILE A 70 12.00 -3.89 4.05
CA ILE A 70 12.67 -4.28 5.30
C ILE A 70 14.16 -4.41 5.01
N LEU A 71 15.00 -3.71 5.78
CA LEU A 71 16.43 -3.59 5.56
C LEU A 71 17.22 -3.99 6.80
N TYR A 72 18.17 -4.91 6.61
CA TYR A 72 19.14 -5.31 7.62
C TYR A 72 20.30 -4.31 7.72
N LYS A 73 20.58 -3.81 8.93
CA LYS A 73 21.66 -2.86 9.22
C LYS A 73 23.03 -3.54 9.42
N GLY A 74 23.05 -4.83 9.74
CA GLY A 74 24.26 -5.62 10.01
C GLY A 74 25.05 -5.99 8.74
N LYS A 75 25.99 -6.94 8.84
CA LYS A 75 26.78 -7.39 7.67
C LYS A 75 26.04 -8.53 6.96
N LEU A 76 26.20 -8.60 5.64
CA LEU A 76 25.53 -9.65 4.85
C LEU A 76 26.02 -11.05 5.23
N SER A 77 27.26 -11.16 5.70
CA SER A 77 27.83 -12.39 6.26
C SER A 77 27.03 -12.94 7.44
N ASP A 78 26.37 -12.07 8.19
CA ASP A 78 25.66 -12.44 9.41
C ASP A 78 24.35 -13.17 9.03
N LEU A 79 23.69 -12.75 7.94
CA LEU A 79 22.53 -13.45 7.36
C LEU A 79 22.93 -14.78 6.70
N ASN A 80 24.12 -14.85 6.11
CA ASN A 80 24.63 -16.06 5.45
C ASN A 80 25.08 -17.16 6.40
N ALA A 81 25.23 -16.83 7.69
CA ALA A 81 25.56 -17.80 8.72
C ALA A 81 24.32 -18.53 9.25
N LEU A 82 23.11 -18.11 8.85
CA LEU A 82 21.84 -18.68 9.32
C LEU A 82 21.49 -19.95 8.55
N ASP A 83 20.96 -20.94 9.25
CA ASP A 83 20.40 -22.16 8.63
C ASP A 83 18.98 -21.88 8.08
N ARG A 84 18.24 -20.99 8.76
CA ARG A 84 16.90 -20.56 8.43
C ARG A 84 16.76 -19.06 8.70
N PHE A 85 16.21 -18.36 7.71
CA PHE A 85 15.86 -16.95 7.82
C PHE A 85 14.43 -16.73 7.34
N GLN A 86 13.65 -15.99 8.11
CA GLN A 86 12.32 -15.57 7.70
C GLN A 86 12.12 -14.09 8.01
N VAL A 87 11.54 -13.37 7.06
CA VAL A 87 11.23 -11.94 7.20
C VAL A 87 9.86 -11.67 6.63
N GLY A 88 9.04 -10.91 7.36
CA GLY A 88 7.71 -10.58 6.91
C GLY A 88 7.07 -9.46 7.69
N TYR A 89 5.87 -9.12 7.28
CA TYR A 89 5.07 -8.09 7.93
C TYR A 89 3.59 -8.47 7.94
N ASP A 90 2.88 -7.89 8.88
CA ASP A 90 1.43 -7.85 8.95
C ASP A 90 0.98 -6.39 9.06
N ALA A 91 0.20 -5.92 8.08
CA ALA A 91 -0.41 -4.59 8.05
C ALA A 91 -1.94 -4.64 8.25
N GLY A 92 -2.44 -5.66 8.94
CA GLY A 92 -3.83 -5.80 9.35
C GLY A 92 -4.77 -5.89 8.16
N SER A 93 -5.65 -4.89 7.98
CA SER A 93 -6.61 -4.87 6.86
C SER A 93 -5.96 -4.70 5.49
N LEU A 94 -4.71 -4.21 5.42
CA LEU A 94 -3.91 -4.20 4.19
C LEU A 94 -3.28 -5.58 3.89
N GLY A 95 -3.34 -6.49 4.88
CA GLY A 95 -2.79 -7.83 4.87
C GLY A 95 -1.29 -7.85 5.16
N GLY A 96 -0.68 -9.04 4.99
CA GLY A 96 0.74 -9.26 5.23
C GLY A 96 1.40 -10.13 4.18
N SER A 97 2.73 -10.23 4.24
CA SER A 97 3.52 -11.17 3.43
C SER A 97 4.79 -11.55 4.17
N SER A 98 5.35 -12.70 3.83
CA SER A 98 6.59 -13.21 4.41
C SER A 98 7.40 -13.96 3.38
N LEU A 99 8.71 -13.89 3.52
CA LEU A 99 9.69 -14.68 2.80
C LEU A 99 10.39 -15.60 3.79
N GLU A 100 10.58 -16.87 3.42
CA GLU A 100 11.38 -17.83 4.18
C GLU A 100 12.49 -18.38 3.28
N ILE A 101 13.72 -18.39 3.79
CA ILE A 101 14.94 -18.88 3.15
C ILE A 101 15.53 -19.97 4.05
N LYS A 102 15.86 -21.13 3.48
CA LYS A 102 16.38 -22.31 4.21
C LYS A 102 17.57 -22.91 3.49
N GLY A 103 18.72 -22.97 4.14
CA GLY A 103 19.93 -23.61 3.59
C GLY A 103 20.45 -22.98 2.29
N GLU A 104 20.02 -21.76 1.97
CA GLU A 104 20.43 -20.99 0.79
C GLU A 104 21.22 -19.75 1.20
N TRP A 105 22.10 -19.31 0.32
CA TRP A 105 22.89 -18.10 0.51
C TRP A 105 22.01 -16.86 0.30
N ILE A 106 22.04 -15.94 1.27
CA ILE A 106 21.35 -14.66 1.22
C ILE A 106 22.32 -13.60 0.66
N ASP A 107 22.03 -13.10 -0.54
CA ASP A 107 22.85 -12.10 -1.23
C ASP A 107 22.33 -10.66 -1.07
N GLU A 108 21.15 -10.50 -0.48
CA GLU A 108 20.50 -9.20 -0.28
C GLU A 108 20.28 -8.88 1.20
N LYS A 109 20.35 -7.59 1.54
CA LYS A 109 19.97 -7.08 2.88
C LYS A 109 18.60 -6.43 2.89
N GLN A 110 18.03 -6.20 1.72
CA GLN A 110 16.81 -5.44 1.53
C GLN A 110 15.74 -6.37 0.95
N PHE A 111 14.61 -6.48 1.64
CA PHE A 111 13.50 -7.32 1.27
C PHE A 111 12.31 -6.44 0.93
N VAL A 112 11.81 -6.55 -0.29
CA VAL A 112 10.73 -5.69 -0.82
C VAL A 112 9.50 -6.53 -1.09
N PHE A 113 8.36 -6.10 -0.56
CA PHE A 113 7.06 -6.73 -0.77
C PHE A 113 6.09 -5.71 -1.35
N GLU A 114 5.54 -6.02 -2.52
CA GLU A 114 4.62 -5.15 -3.24
C GLU A 114 3.20 -5.73 -3.20
N ARG A 115 2.19 -4.87 -3.00
CA ARG A 115 0.78 -5.29 -3.12
C ARG A 115 -0.10 -4.19 -3.68
N PHE A 116 -1.03 -4.60 -4.55
CA PHE A 116 -2.14 -3.78 -5.00
C PHE A 116 -3.31 -3.88 -4.02
N VAL A 117 -3.55 -2.83 -3.23
CA VAL A 117 -4.70 -2.71 -2.32
C VAL A 117 -5.27 -1.30 -2.42
N GLY A 118 -6.55 -1.20 -2.76
CA GLY A 118 -7.28 0.07 -2.85
C GLY A 118 -7.75 0.64 -1.50
N MET A 119 -7.16 0.20 -0.39
CA MET A 119 -7.55 0.63 0.95
C MET A 119 -6.44 1.52 1.54
N GLU A 120 -6.86 2.57 2.26
CA GLU A 120 -5.96 3.34 3.11
C GLU A 120 -5.79 2.58 4.43
N ALA A 121 -4.56 2.58 4.98
CA ALA A 121 -4.34 2.14 6.34
C ALA A 121 -5.18 3.00 7.30
N GLY A 122 -5.91 2.37 8.22
CA GLY A 122 -6.61 3.11 9.28
C GLY A 122 -5.64 3.96 10.09
N LYS A 123 -6.12 5.06 10.69
CA LYS A 123 -5.28 5.95 11.51
C LYS A 123 -4.53 5.20 12.62
N ASP A 124 -5.16 4.15 13.15
CA ASP A 124 -4.62 3.29 14.20
C ASP A 124 -4.18 1.92 13.66
N ALA A 125 -3.85 1.82 12.37
CA ALA A 125 -3.37 0.58 11.80
C ALA A 125 -2.04 0.18 12.46
N LEU A 126 -2.05 -0.96 13.13
CA LEU A 126 -0.86 -1.60 13.65
C LEU A 126 -0.17 -2.31 12.49
N VAL A 127 1.06 -1.90 12.19
CA VAL A 127 1.91 -2.56 11.20
C VAL A 127 3.08 -3.17 11.95
N THR A 128 3.18 -4.49 11.91
CA THR A 128 4.21 -5.25 12.62
C THR A 128 5.13 -5.92 11.63
N VAL A 129 6.43 -5.85 11.85
CA VAL A 129 7.44 -6.64 11.15
C VAL A 129 7.93 -7.74 12.07
N THR A 130 8.07 -8.93 11.49
CA THR A 130 8.62 -10.12 12.15
C THR A 130 9.85 -10.56 11.37
N VAL A 131 10.96 -10.70 12.08
CA VAL A 131 12.19 -11.29 11.57
C VAL A 131 12.54 -12.48 12.45
N ASP A 132 12.77 -13.62 11.84
CA ASP A 132 13.18 -14.87 12.48
C ASP A 132 14.55 -15.25 11.89
N MET A 133 15.60 -15.09 12.70
CA MET A 133 16.97 -15.47 12.40
C MET A 133 17.27 -16.76 13.19
N ASP A 134 17.02 -17.91 12.58
CA ASP A 134 17.02 -19.26 13.16
C ASP A 134 16.01 -19.49 14.32
N GLU A 135 16.40 -19.09 15.54
CA GLU A 135 15.60 -19.20 16.77
C GLU A 135 15.44 -17.83 17.47
N GLU A 136 16.08 -16.78 16.96
CA GLU A 136 15.93 -15.42 17.47
C GLU A 136 14.84 -14.69 16.68
N VAL A 137 13.67 -14.55 17.30
CA VAL A 137 12.51 -13.88 16.71
C VAL A 137 12.42 -12.45 17.23
N GLU A 138 12.58 -11.50 16.33
CA GLU A 138 12.42 -10.08 16.56
C GLU A 138 11.09 -9.59 15.98
N ASN A 139 10.31 -8.86 16.78
CA ASN A 139 9.08 -8.21 16.35
C ASN A 139 9.14 -6.73 16.69
N PHE A 140 8.79 -5.88 15.74
CA PHE A 140 8.71 -4.44 15.99
C PHE A 140 7.58 -3.79 15.20
N GLU A 141 7.06 -2.71 15.76
CA GLU A 141 5.93 -1.96 15.21
C GLU A 141 6.43 -0.77 14.39
N LEU A 142 5.75 -0.49 13.29
CA LEU A 142 5.97 0.70 12.48
C LEU A 142 4.93 1.75 12.86
N LYS A 143 5.37 3.00 12.93
CA LYS A 143 4.52 4.14 13.26
C LYS A 143 4.25 4.96 12.01
N LYS A 144 3.00 5.39 11.87
CA LYS A 144 2.63 6.32 10.80
C LYS A 144 3.42 7.62 10.95
N VAL A 145 4.00 8.08 9.85
CA VAL A 145 4.64 9.40 9.76
C VAL A 145 3.57 10.37 9.23
N GLU A 146 3.41 11.51 9.92
CA GLU A 146 2.51 12.60 9.52
C GLU A 146 3.12 13.49 8.43
#